data_AF-A0A3M6YUD7-F1
#
_entry.id   AF-A0A3M6YUD7-F1
#
_cell.length_a   1.000
_cell.length_b   1.000
_cell.length_c   1.000
_cell.angle_alpha   90.00
_cell.angle_beta   90.00
_cell.angle_gamma   90.00
#
_symmetry.space_group_name_H-M   'P 1'
#
loop_
_entity.id
_entity.type
_entity.pdbx_description
1 polymer ?
#
loop_
_entity_poly.entity_id
_entity_poly.type
_entity_poly.pdbx_seq_one_letter_code
_entity_poly.pdbx_strand_id
1 'polypeptide(L)'
;MDSSSDLPAGAHPGTLHCVPPSLSAFEPSKPLASSNVNTLLWIGGLFDTPLSVAYPLEIAKALGPTWSLVTGNLSSAGKSWGVSSIAQDAEEMAKLVAYFKDKRPGGKVVIMGHSTGCQDCMEYVVGAKADQRPPVDGVILQAPVSDREAMDHHMPKAFMQEANQLALKMFREGHDKDAMPDRLVSPLFGRVAITAKRWVDIASPAPDHRGADDYFSSDLSDERLNNTFGRIPPTTPLLLLYSGNDDSVPPEVNKDELVSRWIKIVERNAGKVDGYNGSIVPNASHNLNGNPSSVVQDLVKRVVGYIGRLDSGDFHASGGSPAT
;
A
#
# COMPACT_ATOMS: atom_id res chain seq x y z
N MET A 1 -13.77 -0.53 -11.40
CA MET A 1 -12.71 -0.79 -10.39
C MET A 1 -12.78 -2.20 -9.81
N ASP A 2 -13.91 -2.93 -9.89
CA ASP A 2 -13.94 -4.39 -9.61
C ASP A 2 -13.63 -5.22 -10.88
N SER A 3 -12.38 -5.21 -11.33
CA SER A 3 -11.90 -6.18 -12.33
C SER A 3 -10.93 -7.16 -11.68
N SER A 4 -11.43 -7.99 -10.78
CA SER A 4 -10.69 -9.16 -10.34
C SER A 4 -11.47 -10.41 -10.72
N SER A 5 -10.79 -11.38 -11.31
CA SER A 5 -11.33 -12.74 -11.38
C SER A 5 -11.48 -13.22 -9.94
N ASP A 6 -12.71 -13.48 -9.51
CA ASP A 6 -12.97 -14.04 -8.18
C ASP A 6 -12.08 -15.26 -7.96
N LEU A 7 -11.37 -15.26 -6.83
CA LEU A 7 -10.58 -16.42 -6.43
C LEU A 7 -11.52 -17.59 -6.15
N PRO A 8 -11.15 -18.83 -6.52
CA PRO A 8 -11.96 -19.99 -6.19
C PRO A 8 -12.08 -20.15 -4.67
N ALA A 9 -13.24 -20.62 -4.21
CA ALA A 9 -13.44 -20.92 -2.80
C ALA A 9 -12.39 -21.93 -2.29
N GLY A 10 -11.82 -21.65 -1.13
CA GLY A 10 -10.74 -22.46 -0.56
C GLY A 10 -10.51 -22.19 0.93
N ALA A 11 -9.64 -22.99 1.53
CA ALA A 11 -9.19 -22.83 2.91
C ALA A 11 -7.67 -22.92 2.98
N HIS A 12 -7.07 -22.15 3.88
CA HIS A 12 -5.63 -22.10 4.08
C HIS A 12 -5.29 -22.34 5.55
N PRO A 13 -4.41 -23.30 5.88
CA PRO A 13 -3.97 -23.48 7.26
C PRO A 13 -3.16 -22.26 7.71
N GLY A 14 -3.35 -21.83 8.96
CA GLY A 14 -2.66 -20.68 9.50
C GLY A 14 -3.06 -20.36 10.94
N THR A 15 -2.44 -19.31 11.48
CA THR A 15 -2.79 -18.74 12.78
C THR A 15 -3.51 -17.42 12.56
N LEU A 16 -4.70 -17.28 13.16
CA LEU A 16 -5.37 -15.98 13.24
C LEU A 16 -5.00 -15.31 14.56
N HIS A 17 -4.25 -14.21 14.45
CA HIS A 17 -3.88 -13.37 15.59
C HIS A 17 -5.01 -12.38 15.86
N CYS A 18 -5.43 -12.29 17.12
CA CYS A 18 -6.29 -11.21 17.59
C CYS A 18 -5.40 -10.13 18.22
N VAL A 19 -5.53 -8.89 17.74
CA VAL A 19 -4.82 -7.72 18.25
C VAL A 19 -5.88 -6.71 18.73
N PRO A 20 -6.15 -6.63 20.04
CA PRO A 20 -7.21 -5.79 20.57
C PRO A 20 -7.08 -4.30 20.20
N PRO A 21 -8.21 -3.55 20.16
CA PRO A 21 -9.57 -4.02 20.46
C PRO A 21 -10.26 -4.75 19.30
N SER A 22 -9.89 -4.49 18.04
CA SER A 22 -10.66 -4.95 16.87
C SER A 22 -9.81 -5.26 15.63
N LEU A 23 -8.51 -5.52 15.79
CA LEU A 23 -7.64 -5.88 14.67
C LEU A 23 -7.39 -7.38 14.66
N SER A 24 -7.15 -7.91 13.47
CA SER A 24 -6.69 -9.28 13.31
C SER A 24 -5.60 -9.37 12.27
N ALA A 25 -4.83 -10.45 12.33
CA ALA A 25 -3.80 -10.71 11.34
C ALA A 25 -3.72 -12.21 11.09
N PHE A 26 -3.73 -12.62 9.82
CA PHE A 26 -3.64 -14.03 9.44
C PHE A 26 -2.21 -14.37 9.02
N GLU A 27 -1.64 -15.37 9.67
CA GLU A 27 -0.31 -15.92 9.41
C GLU A 27 -0.46 -17.31 8.77
N PRO A 28 -0.26 -17.46 7.44
CA PRO A 28 -0.31 -18.75 6.77
C PRO A 28 0.72 -19.73 7.36
N SER A 29 0.30 -20.98 7.58
CA SER A 29 1.19 -22.01 8.12
C SER A 29 2.31 -22.35 7.14
N LYS A 30 3.55 -22.29 7.64
CA LYS A 30 4.73 -22.83 6.96
C LYS A 30 5.81 -23.25 7.96
N PRO A 31 6.81 -24.03 7.55
CA PRO A 31 7.98 -24.30 8.39
C PRO A 31 8.75 -23.00 8.68
N LEU A 32 8.91 -22.69 9.96
CA LEU A 32 9.68 -21.53 10.44
C LEU A 32 10.86 -22.01 11.29
N ALA A 33 11.90 -21.19 11.36
CA ALA A 33 13.00 -21.38 12.30
C ALA A 33 12.49 -21.32 13.75
N SER A 34 13.19 -21.99 14.67
CA SER A 34 12.83 -22.03 16.09
C SER A 34 13.03 -20.69 16.81
N SER A 35 13.81 -19.77 16.24
CA SER A 35 14.08 -18.43 16.76
C SER A 35 14.44 -17.47 15.62
N ASN A 36 14.55 -16.17 15.92
CA ASN A 36 14.95 -15.11 14.97
C ASN A 36 14.04 -15.03 13.73
N VAL A 37 12.73 -15.18 13.94
CA VAL A 37 11.74 -15.01 12.88
C VAL A 37 11.43 -13.53 12.70
N ASN A 38 11.53 -13.05 11.46
CA ASN A 38 11.16 -11.73 10.99
C ASN A 38 9.73 -11.73 10.44
N THR A 39 9.15 -10.55 10.27
CA THR A 39 7.77 -10.38 9.82
C THR A 39 7.69 -9.55 8.55
N LEU A 40 7.03 -10.08 7.53
CA LEU A 40 6.52 -9.30 6.40
C LEU A 40 5.02 -9.06 6.62
N LEU A 41 4.65 -7.86 7.06
CA LEU A 41 3.26 -7.47 7.29
C LEU A 41 2.66 -6.91 6.00
N TRP A 42 1.75 -7.67 5.40
CA TRP A 42 1.03 -7.28 4.19
C TRP A 42 -0.30 -6.59 4.54
N ILE A 43 -0.57 -5.45 3.89
CA ILE A 43 -1.78 -4.63 4.05
C ILE A 43 -2.46 -4.49 2.68
N GLY A 44 -3.73 -4.88 2.61
CA GLY A 44 -4.54 -4.85 1.39
C GLY A 44 -5.07 -3.46 1.03
N GLY A 45 -5.73 -3.37 -0.12
CA GLY A 45 -6.44 -2.17 -0.54
C GLY A 45 -7.80 -2.00 0.13
N LEU A 46 -8.51 -0.91 -0.17
CA LEU A 46 -9.77 -0.51 0.46
C LEU A 46 -10.79 -1.65 0.54
N PHE A 47 -10.99 -2.37 -0.57
CA PHE A 47 -11.97 -3.45 -0.68
C PHE A 47 -11.45 -4.82 -0.26
N ASP A 48 -10.16 -4.92 0.01
CA ASP A 48 -9.58 -6.20 0.33
C ASP A 48 -10.04 -6.67 1.71
N THR A 49 -10.26 -7.97 1.77
CA THR A 49 -10.47 -8.73 2.99
C THR A 49 -9.45 -9.86 3.03
N PRO A 50 -9.30 -10.58 4.15
CA PRO A 50 -8.36 -11.70 4.21
C PRO A 50 -8.59 -12.67 3.05
N LEU A 51 -7.52 -12.94 2.30
CA LEU A 51 -7.50 -13.85 1.15
C LEU A 51 -8.26 -13.38 -0.11
N SER A 52 -8.63 -12.10 -0.20
CA SER A 52 -9.13 -11.50 -1.45
C SER A 52 -8.05 -11.39 -2.55
N VAL A 53 -6.78 -11.34 -2.16
CA VAL A 53 -5.61 -11.31 -3.06
C VAL A 53 -4.76 -12.57 -2.85
N ALA A 54 -4.37 -13.24 -3.93
CA ALA A 54 -3.74 -14.56 -3.86
C ALA A 54 -2.21 -14.52 -3.66
N TYR A 55 -1.52 -13.57 -4.29
CA TYR A 55 -0.05 -13.57 -4.31
C TYR A 55 0.63 -13.47 -2.91
N PRO A 56 0.04 -12.90 -1.84
CA PRO A 56 0.64 -12.94 -0.51
C PRO A 56 0.90 -14.37 -0.03
N LEU A 57 0.06 -15.34 -0.40
CA LEU A 57 0.29 -16.74 -0.06
C LEU A 57 1.48 -17.34 -0.82
N GLU A 58 1.69 -16.92 -2.07
CA GLU A 58 2.84 -17.35 -2.87
C GLU A 58 4.15 -16.74 -2.32
N ILE A 59 4.11 -15.48 -1.86
CA ILE A 59 5.23 -14.87 -1.13
C ILE A 59 5.50 -15.64 0.16
N ALA A 60 4.47 -15.95 0.95
CA ALA A 60 4.62 -16.70 2.21
C ALA A 60 5.37 -18.02 2.01
N LYS A 61 5.02 -18.78 0.95
CA LYS A 61 5.67 -20.03 0.57
C LYS A 61 7.12 -19.85 0.13
N ALA A 62 7.43 -18.78 -0.60
CA ALA A 62 8.75 -18.55 -1.18
C ALA A 62 9.76 -17.95 -0.19
N LEU A 63 9.29 -17.26 0.85
CA LEU A 63 10.15 -16.72 1.90
C LEU A 63 10.91 -17.84 2.64
N GLY A 64 12.15 -17.55 3.02
CA GLY A 64 12.96 -18.45 3.84
C GLY A 64 12.36 -18.72 5.24
N PRO A 65 12.91 -19.68 6.00
CA PRO A 65 12.38 -20.09 7.31
C PRO A 65 12.52 -19.00 8.39
N THR A 66 13.34 -17.97 8.15
CA THR A 66 13.53 -16.83 9.05
C THR A 66 12.54 -15.70 8.80
N TRP A 67 11.65 -15.81 7.80
CA TRP A 67 10.64 -14.79 7.50
C TRP A 67 9.27 -15.41 7.44
N SER A 68 8.32 -14.81 8.14
CA SER A 68 6.91 -15.15 8.02
C SER A 68 6.12 -13.97 7.46
N LEU A 69 5.25 -14.25 6.48
CA LEU A 69 4.29 -13.28 5.98
C LEU A 69 3.03 -13.33 6.84
N VAL A 70 2.50 -12.16 7.14
CA VAL A 70 1.24 -11.99 7.86
C VAL A 70 0.39 -10.99 7.09
N THR A 71 -0.87 -11.31 6.82
CA THR A 71 -1.83 -10.35 6.26
C THR A 71 -2.58 -9.65 7.40
N GLY A 72 -2.40 -8.34 7.54
CA GLY A 72 -3.12 -7.53 8.52
C GLY A 72 -4.52 -7.17 8.03
N ASN A 73 -5.51 -7.21 8.94
CA ASN A 73 -6.87 -6.77 8.69
C ASN A 73 -7.18 -5.56 9.58
N LEU A 74 -7.16 -4.38 8.96
CA LEU A 74 -7.50 -3.11 9.58
C LEU A 74 -9.02 -2.96 9.72
N SER A 75 -9.48 -1.99 10.51
CA SER A 75 -10.91 -1.72 10.65
C SER A 75 -11.54 -1.15 9.38
N SER A 76 -10.73 -0.59 8.48
CA SER A 76 -11.11 -0.06 7.16
C SER A 76 -11.31 -1.12 6.08
N ALA A 77 -10.89 -2.38 6.31
CA ALA A 77 -10.95 -3.44 5.31
C ALA A 77 -12.36 -3.67 4.73
N GLY A 78 -12.43 -4.10 3.47
CA GLY A 78 -13.67 -4.42 2.78
C GLY A 78 -14.54 -3.20 2.47
N LYS A 79 -15.64 -3.02 3.21
CA LYS A 79 -16.64 -1.97 2.92
C LYS A 79 -16.70 -0.89 4.00
N SER A 80 -15.71 -0.85 4.90
CA SER A 80 -15.69 0.03 6.06
C SER A 80 -14.81 1.27 5.87
N TRP A 81 -13.94 1.29 4.86
CA TRP A 81 -12.97 2.36 4.61
C TRP A 81 -13.59 3.75 4.35
N GLY A 82 -14.85 3.81 3.90
CA GLY A 82 -15.50 5.08 3.56
C GLY A 82 -15.78 5.98 4.77
N VAL A 83 -15.69 5.43 5.98
CA VAL A 83 -15.87 6.15 7.25
C VAL A 83 -14.61 6.15 8.13
N SER A 84 -13.47 5.66 7.61
CA SER A 84 -12.16 5.70 8.26
C SER A 84 -11.26 6.79 7.66
N SER A 85 -9.98 6.78 8.03
CA SER A 85 -8.95 7.63 7.43
C SER A 85 -7.61 6.91 7.44
N ILE A 86 -6.74 7.25 6.49
CA ILE A 86 -5.37 6.75 6.40
C ILE A 86 -4.55 6.97 7.68
N ALA A 87 -4.84 8.04 8.43
CA ALA A 87 -4.21 8.31 9.71
C ALA A 87 -4.64 7.28 10.77
N GLN A 88 -5.91 6.87 10.78
CA GLN A 88 -6.38 5.78 11.63
C GLN A 88 -5.75 4.45 11.21
N ASP A 89 -5.67 4.18 9.91
CA ASP A 89 -5.06 2.96 9.37
C ASP A 89 -3.58 2.86 9.79
N ALA A 90 -2.82 3.94 9.74
CA ALA A 90 -1.43 3.98 10.21
C ALA A 90 -1.29 3.73 11.73
N GLU A 91 -2.22 4.23 12.56
CA GLU A 91 -2.25 3.92 14.01
C GLU A 91 -2.62 2.46 14.29
N GLU A 92 -3.48 1.86 13.46
CA GLU A 92 -3.84 0.44 13.56
C GLU A 92 -2.69 -0.46 13.09
N MET A 93 -2.01 -0.10 12.01
CA MET A 93 -0.76 -0.73 11.60
C MET A 93 0.30 -0.67 12.71
N ALA A 94 0.42 0.44 13.44
CA ALA A 94 1.37 0.58 14.54
C ALA A 94 1.12 -0.45 15.65
N LYS A 95 -0.15 -0.77 15.94
CA LYS A 95 -0.52 -1.84 16.89
C LYS A 95 -0.13 -3.22 16.37
N LEU A 96 -0.34 -3.50 15.08
CA LEU A 96 0.09 -4.76 14.45
C LEU A 96 1.62 -4.90 14.48
N VAL A 97 2.35 -3.85 14.11
CA VAL A 97 3.82 -3.84 14.13
C VAL A 97 4.34 -4.05 15.55
N ALA A 98 3.79 -3.34 16.55
CA ALA A 98 4.15 -3.52 17.95
C ALA A 98 3.91 -4.96 18.42
N TYR A 99 2.73 -5.52 18.12
CA TYR A 99 2.38 -6.90 18.44
C TYR A 99 3.39 -7.91 17.88
N PHE A 100 3.80 -7.77 16.62
CA PHE A 100 4.76 -8.70 16.01
C PHE A 100 6.19 -8.50 16.49
N LYS A 101 6.60 -7.27 16.84
CA LYS A 101 7.88 -7.02 17.51
C LYS A 101 7.93 -7.65 18.90
N ASP A 102 6.85 -7.54 19.68
CA ASP A 102 6.75 -8.18 21.00
C ASP A 102 6.74 -9.71 20.89
N LYS A 103 6.02 -10.24 19.90
CA LYS A 103 5.97 -11.68 19.62
C LYS A 103 7.30 -12.24 19.11
N ARG A 104 8.11 -11.42 18.45
CA ARG A 104 9.41 -11.79 17.85
C ARG A 104 10.49 -10.79 18.28
N PRO A 105 10.94 -10.83 19.54
CA PRO A 105 11.93 -9.89 20.03
C PRO A 105 13.20 -9.91 19.16
N GLY A 106 13.63 -8.74 18.69
CA GLY A 106 14.81 -8.59 17.82
C GLY A 106 14.59 -8.96 16.35
N GLY A 107 13.40 -9.44 15.97
CA GLY A 107 13.03 -9.70 14.58
C GLY A 107 12.77 -8.40 13.81
N LYS A 108 13.15 -8.39 12.53
CA LYS A 108 12.82 -7.31 11.60
C LYS A 108 11.33 -7.30 11.27
N VAL A 109 10.78 -6.13 10.98
CA VAL A 109 9.43 -5.97 10.43
C VAL A 109 9.50 -5.14 9.16
N VAL A 110 9.05 -5.73 8.05
CA VAL A 110 8.84 -5.04 6.77
C VAL A 110 7.34 -4.90 6.56
N ILE A 111 6.88 -3.73 6.15
CA ILE A 111 5.49 -3.51 5.75
C ILE A 111 5.37 -3.54 4.22
N MET A 112 4.34 -4.19 3.71
CA MET A 112 4.04 -4.28 2.29
C MET A 112 2.61 -3.84 2.02
N GLY A 113 2.46 -2.72 1.33
CA GLY A 113 1.18 -2.23 0.86
C GLY A 113 0.84 -2.82 -0.50
N HIS A 114 -0.44 -3.18 -0.68
CA HIS A 114 -1.04 -3.52 -1.96
C HIS A 114 -2.07 -2.45 -2.32
N SER A 115 -2.06 -1.97 -3.57
CA SER A 115 -3.06 -0.99 -4.03
C SER A 115 -3.09 0.22 -3.08
N THR A 116 -4.25 0.62 -2.57
CA THR A 116 -4.39 1.70 -1.59
C THR A 116 -3.74 1.40 -0.24
N GLY A 117 -3.46 0.15 0.10
CA GLY A 117 -2.60 -0.20 1.25
C GLY A 117 -1.17 0.35 1.11
N CYS A 118 -0.77 0.75 -0.10
CA CYS A 118 0.45 1.54 -0.31
C CYS A 118 0.35 2.92 0.33
N GLN A 119 -0.83 3.53 0.32
CA GLN A 119 -1.08 4.83 0.95
C GLN A 119 -0.90 4.66 2.46
N ASP A 120 -1.50 3.62 3.06
CA ASP A 120 -1.33 3.32 4.49
C ASP A 120 0.15 3.15 4.87
N CYS A 121 0.92 2.45 4.04
CA CYS A 121 2.37 2.31 4.24
C CYS A 121 3.11 3.66 4.15
N MET A 122 2.76 4.52 3.19
CA MET A 122 3.32 5.87 3.08
C MET A 122 2.95 6.73 4.30
N GLU A 123 1.67 6.77 4.69
CA GLU A 123 1.23 7.49 5.88
C GLU A 123 1.94 6.96 7.14
N TYR A 124 2.13 5.64 7.25
CA TYR A 124 2.89 5.02 8.34
C TYR A 124 4.30 5.59 8.46
N VAL A 125 5.04 5.65 7.35
CA VAL A 125 6.47 6.02 7.36
C VAL A 125 6.75 7.53 7.25
N VAL A 126 5.87 8.31 6.63
CA VAL A 126 6.12 9.75 6.37
C VAL A 126 4.98 10.68 6.80
N GLY A 127 3.83 10.14 7.16
CA GLY A 127 2.65 10.87 7.59
C GLY A 127 2.81 11.54 8.96
N ALA A 128 1.70 12.05 9.47
CA ALA A 128 1.70 12.70 10.79
C ALA A 128 2.03 11.66 11.88
N LYS A 129 2.88 12.02 12.85
CA LYS A 129 3.31 11.14 13.96
C LYS A 129 4.09 9.87 13.53
N ALA A 130 4.62 9.82 12.31
CA ALA A 130 5.46 8.70 11.89
C ALA A 130 6.64 8.41 12.84
N ASP A 131 7.19 9.46 13.48
CA ASP A 131 8.25 9.40 14.49
C ASP A 131 7.83 8.75 15.82
N GLN A 132 6.53 8.65 16.09
CA GLN A 132 5.98 8.05 17.32
C GLN A 132 5.62 6.56 17.12
N ARG A 133 5.60 6.07 15.88
CA ARG A 133 5.25 4.69 15.55
C ARG A 133 6.47 3.77 15.69
N PRO A 134 6.28 2.47 15.97
CA PRO A 134 7.39 1.52 15.98
C PRO A 134 8.12 1.52 14.62
N PRO A 135 9.45 1.60 14.59
CA PRO A 135 10.20 1.68 13.33
C PRO A 135 10.08 0.36 12.55
N VAL A 136 10.04 0.45 11.23
CA VAL A 136 10.05 -0.70 10.32
C VAL A 136 11.36 -0.75 9.53
N ASP A 137 11.83 -1.95 9.27
CA ASP A 137 13.12 -2.25 8.66
C ASP A 137 13.07 -2.16 7.12
N GLY A 138 11.89 -1.97 6.55
CA GLY A 138 11.69 -1.83 5.12
C GLY A 138 10.22 -1.58 4.75
N VAL A 139 10.01 -1.06 3.55
CA VAL A 139 8.68 -0.82 2.98
C VAL A 139 8.64 -1.31 1.53
N ILE A 140 7.56 -2.01 1.18
CA ILE A 140 7.28 -2.47 -0.18
C ILE A 140 5.94 -1.88 -0.62
N LEU A 141 5.89 -1.26 -1.80
CA LEU A 141 4.65 -0.72 -2.37
C LEU A 141 4.36 -1.47 -3.68
N GLN A 142 3.30 -2.27 -3.71
CA GLN A 142 2.87 -3.00 -4.91
C GLN A 142 1.59 -2.39 -5.50
N ALA A 143 1.65 -2.06 -6.79
CA ALA A 143 0.65 -1.27 -7.51
C ALA A 143 0.23 0.03 -6.78
N PRO A 144 1.18 0.89 -6.38
CA PRO A 144 0.84 2.21 -5.82
C PRO A 144 0.26 3.10 -6.93
N VAL A 145 -1.06 3.21 -6.99
CA VAL A 145 -1.78 4.02 -7.99
C VAL A 145 -2.54 5.15 -7.32
N SER A 146 -2.85 6.20 -8.08
CA SER A 146 -3.68 7.31 -7.61
C SER A 146 -5.16 6.97 -7.74
N ASP A 147 -5.88 6.96 -6.62
CA ASP A 147 -7.34 6.84 -6.66
C ASP A 147 -7.97 8.02 -7.42
N ARG A 148 -7.47 9.25 -7.22
CA ARG A 148 -7.95 10.44 -7.95
C ARG A 148 -7.89 10.23 -9.45
N GLU A 149 -6.73 9.83 -9.97
CA GLU A 149 -6.56 9.61 -11.42
C GLU A 149 -7.35 8.40 -11.91
N ALA A 150 -7.44 7.34 -11.11
CA ALA A 150 -8.27 6.18 -11.43
C ALA A 150 -9.75 6.55 -11.49
N MET A 151 -10.26 7.35 -10.55
CA MET A 151 -11.65 7.83 -10.52
C MET A 151 -11.95 8.72 -11.73
N ASP A 152 -11.07 9.68 -12.02
CA ASP A 152 -11.21 10.58 -13.16
C ASP A 152 -11.15 9.83 -14.51
N HIS A 153 -10.38 8.73 -14.58
CA HIS A 153 -10.32 7.87 -15.76
C HIS A 153 -11.62 7.09 -16.01
N HIS A 154 -12.23 6.56 -14.94
CA HIS A 154 -13.38 5.67 -15.04
C HIS A 154 -14.73 6.41 -15.04
N MET A 155 -14.78 7.66 -14.59
CA MET A 155 -16.04 8.39 -14.40
C MET A 155 -16.19 9.61 -15.32
N PRO A 156 -17.43 9.95 -15.73
CA PRO A 156 -17.69 11.19 -16.45
C PRO A 156 -17.26 12.41 -15.64
N LYS A 157 -16.58 13.38 -16.28
CA LYS A 157 -16.10 14.61 -15.62
C LYS A 157 -17.20 15.36 -14.87
N ALA A 158 -18.41 15.44 -15.44
CA ALA A 158 -19.54 16.11 -14.80
C ALA A 158 -19.97 15.43 -13.48
N PHE A 159 -19.89 14.09 -13.43
CA PHE A 159 -20.18 13.32 -12.23
C PHE A 159 -19.14 13.62 -11.15
N MET A 160 -17.85 13.53 -11.49
CA MET A 160 -16.75 13.83 -10.57
C MET A 160 -16.82 15.27 -10.05
N GLN A 161 -17.14 16.24 -10.91
CA GLN A 161 -17.32 17.63 -10.52
C GLN A 161 -18.47 17.80 -9.51
N GLU A 162 -19.62 17.18 -9.75
CA GLU A 162 -20.76 17.25 -8.82
C GLU A 162 -20.41 16.68 -7.45
N ALA A 163 -19.82 15.48 -7.42
CA ALA A 163 -19.44 14.81 -6.18
C ALA A 163 -18.37 15.61 -5.40
N ASN A 164 -17.34 16.09 -6.10
CA ASN A 164 -16.30 16.94 -5.51
C ASN A 164 -16.86 18.25 -4.94
N GLN A 165 -17.73 18.93 -5.69
CA GLN A 165 -18.35 20.19 -5.22
C GLN A 165 -19.22 19.97 -3.99
N LEU A 166 -19.99 18.88 -3.96
CA LEU A 166 -20.81 18.55 -2.80
C LEU A 166 -19.93 18.22 -1.58
N ALA A 167 -18.92 17.37 -1.73
CA ALA A 167 -18.03 16.99 -0.63
C ALA A 167 -17.33 18.23 -0.03
N LEU A 168 -16.80 19.11 -0.89
CA LEU A 168 -16.17 20.37 -0.47
C LEU A 168 -17.18 21.34 0.16
N LYS A 169 -18.44 21.34 -0.27
CA LYS A 169 -19.50 22.14 0.35
C LYS A 169 -19.81 21.61 1.75
N MET A 170 -20.04 20.30 1.89
CA MET A 170 -20.28 19.65 3.18
C MET A 170 -19.12 19.92 4.16
N PHE A 171 -17.88 19.83 3.68
CA PHE A 171 -16.70 20.16 4.48
C PHE A 171 -16.72 21.61 5.00
N ARG A 172 -17.02 22.59 4.13
CA ARG A 172 -17.11 24.02 4.51
C ARG A 172 -18.26 24.32 5.48
N GLU A 173 -19.34 23.54 5.41
CA GLU A 173 -20.53 23.71 6.25
C GLU A 173 -20.43 22.91 7.57
N GLY A 174 -19.33 22.19 7.84
CA GLY A 174 -19.12 21.42 9.07
C GLY A 174 -19.79 20.04 9.07
N HIS A 175 -20.15 19.54 7.88
CA HIS A 175 -20.76 18.23 7.62
C HIS A 175 -19.75 17.23 7.03
N ASP A 176 -18.46 17.39 7.34
CA ASP A 176 -17.39 16.55 6.79
C ASP A 176 -17.52 15.07 7.20
N LYS A 177 -18.15 14.79 8.34
CA LYS A 177 -18.39 13.43 8.87
C LYS A 177 -19.68 12.80 8.38
N ASP A 178 -20.54 13.55 7.68
CA ASP A 178 -21.79 13.02 7.17
C ASP A 178 -21.54 12.22 5.88
N ALA A 179 -22.31 11.15 5.70
CA ALA A 179 -22.24 10.33 4.49
C ALA A 179 -22.74 11.13 3.27
N MET A 180 -21.99 11.04 2.18
CA MET A 180 -22.42 11.58 0.89
C MET A 180 -23.63 10.80 0.35
N PRO A 181 -24.48 11.44 -0.46
CA PRO A 181 -25.62 10.77 -1.08
C PRO A 181 -25.19 9.54 -1.90
N ASP A 182 -25.86 8.41 -1.70
CA ASP A 182 -25.55 7.14 -2.37
C ASP A 182 -25.46 7.28 -3.89
N ARG A 183 -26.32 8.11 -4.52
CA ARG A 183 -26.30 8.35 -5.97
C ARG A 183 -24.95 8.88 -6.52
N LEU A 184 -24.12 9.48 -5.67
CA LEU A 184 -22.80 10.01 -6.02
C LEU A 184 -21.65 9.09 -5.61
N VAL A 185 -21.94 8.03 -4.86
CA VAL A 185 -20.95 7.08 -4.35
C VAL A 185 -21.09 5.71 -5.02
N SER A 186 -22.31 5.19 -5.09
CA SER A 186 -22.58 3.84 -5.57
C SER A 186 -22.20 3.54 -7.02
N PRO A 187 -22.20 4.52 -7.95
CA PRO A 187 -21.69 4.28 -9.30
C PRO A 187 -20.19 3.97 -9.38
N LEU A 188 -19.39 4.42 -8.41
CA LEU A 188 -17.94 4.14 -8.33
C LEU A 188 -17.63 2.93 -7.45
N PHE A 189 -18.22 2.92 -6.26
CA PHE A 189 -17.77 2.08 -5.15
C PHE A 189 -18.83 1.05 -4.71
N GLY A 190 -19.97 1.00 -5.42
CA GLY A 190 -21.07 0.12 -5.07
C GLY A 190 -21.66 0.46 -3.70
N ARG A 191 -22.01 -0.56 -2.92
CA ARG A 191 -22.65 -0.36 -1.61
C ARG A 191 -21.61 -0.08 -0.51
N VAL A 192 -21.09 1.13 -0.48
CA VAL A 192 -20.18 1.65 0.56
C VAL A 192 -20.69 3.03 1.01
N ALA A 193 -20.71 3.29 2.31
CA ALA A 193 -20.97 4.62 2.84
C ALA A 193 -19.65 5.39 2.89
N ILE A 194 -19.59 6.56 2.25
CA ILE A 194 -18.39 7.42 2.23
C ILE A 194 -18.75 8.78 2.84
N THR A 195 -18.00 9.20 3.85
CA THR A 195 -18.12 10.54 4.42
C THR A 195 -17.61 11.61 3.45
N ALA A 196 -18.11 12.84 3.55
CA ALA A 196 -17.60 13.94 2.74
C ALA A 196 -16.08 14.15 2.91
N LYS A 197 -15.55 13.97 4.13
CA LYS A 197 -14.11 14.02 4.41
C LYS A 197 -13.35 12.94 3.64
N ARG A 198 -13.79 11.68 3.75
CA ARG A 198 -13.11 10.56 3.10
C ARG A 198 -13.13 10.69 1.57
N TRP A 199 -14.23 11.20 1.01
CA TRP A 199 -14.26 11.54 -0.41
C TRP A 199 -13.21 12.59 -0.79
N VAL A 200 -13.09 13.69 -0.02
CA VAL A 200 -12.06 14.71 -0.27
C VAL A 200 -10.65 14.13 -0.16
N ASP A 201 -10.41 13.19 0.76
CA ASP A 201 -9.10 12.58 0.94
C ASP A 201 -8.67 11.73 -0.27
N ILE A 202 -9.57 10.91 -0.79
CA ILE A 202 -9.32 9.99 -1.92
C ILE A 202 -9.38 10.73 -3.27
N ALA A 203 -10.45 11.49 -3.49
CA ALA A 203 -10.68 12.18 -4.77
C ALA A 203 -9.81 13.44 -4.93
N SER A 204 -9.12 13.87 -3.87
CA SER A 204 -8.19 15.01 -3.82
C SER A 204 -8.57 16.14 -4.79
N PRO A 205 -9.71 16.82 -4.56
CA PRO A 205 -10.30 17.70 -5.57
C PRO A 205 -9.42 18.90 -5.93
N ALA A 206 -9.55 19.35 -7.17
CA ALA A 206 -8.98 20.60 -7.67
C ALA A 206 -9.56 21.84 -6.91
N PRO A 207 -8.85 22.98 -6.91
CA PRO A 207 -7.54 23.20 -7.54
C PRO A 207 -6.34 22.79 -6.68
N ASP A 208 -6.55 22.59 -5.38
CA ASP A 208 -5.44 22.49 -4.44
C ASP A 208 -4.88 21.07 -4.29
N HIS A 209 -5.64 20.04 -4.66
CA HIS A 209 -5.25 18.63 -4.55
C HIS A 209 -4.66 18.28 -3.19
N ARG A 210 -5.40 18.59 -2.10
CA ARG A 210 -4.94 18.39 -0.71
C ARG A 210 -5.50 17.14 -0.04
N GLY A 211 -6.01 16.20 -0.84
CA GLY A 211 -6.52 14.94 -0.29
C GLY A 211 -5.41 14.18 0.44
N ALA A 212 -5.72 13.64 1.62
CA ALA A 212 -4.75 12.95 2.47
C ALA A 212 -4.20 11.67 1.84
N ASP A 213 -4.94 11.02 0.94
CA ASP A 213 -4.56 9.75 0.31
C ASP A 213 -3.73 9.93 -0.97
N ASP A 214 -3.66 11.16 -1.49
CA ASP A 214 -3.09 11.47 -2.80
C ASP A 214 -1.55 11.55 -2.74
N TYR A 215 -0.94 10.38 -2.61
CA TYR A 215 0.50 10.16 -2.61
C TYR A 215 1.07 9.88 -4.01
N PHE A 216 0.23 9.40 -4.93
CA PHE A 216 0.69 8.71 -6.15
C PHE A 216 0.22 9.34 -7.46
N SER A 217 -0.45 10.49 -7.43
CA SER A 217 -0.86 11.13 -8.68
C SER A 217 0.35 11.54 -9.54
N SER A 218 0.20 11.41 -10.85
CA SER A 218 1.29 11.66 -11.79
C SER A 218 1.71 13.13 -11.87
N ASP A 219 0.76 14.04 -11.61
CA ASP A 219 0.93 15.50 -11.71
C ASP A 219 1.37 16.19 -10.41
N LEU A 220 1.60 15.44 -9.32
CA LEU A 220 2.00 16.05 -8.05
C LEU A 220 3.28 16.85 -8.22
N SER A 221 3.43 17.99 -7.55
CA SER A 221 4.65 18.80 -7.64
C SER A 221 5.84 18.10 -6.98
N ASP A 222 7.06 18.44 -7.40
CA ASP A 222 8.29 17.96 -6.76
C ASP A 222 8.37 18.36 -5.27
N GLU A 223 7.79 19.52 -4.91
CA GLU A 223 7.64 19.95 -3.53
C GLU A 223 6.76 18.98 -2.72
N ARG A 224 5.61 18.59 -3.27
CA ARG A 224 4.73 17.61 -2.61
C ARG A 224 5.38 16.23 -2.50
N LEU A 225 6.10 15.80 -3.52
CA LEU A 225 6.85 14.54 -3.48
C LEU A 225 8.01 14.58 -2.48
N ASN A 226 8.72 15.72 -2.33
CA ASN A 226 9.73 15.88 -1.28
C ASN A 226 9.12 15.75 0.12
N ASN A 227 7.90 16.27 0.32
CA ASN A 227 7.19 16.17 1.59
C ASN A 227 6.56 14.79 1.84
N THR A 228 6.70 13.84 0.91
CA THR A 228 6.22 12.46 1.04
C THR A 228 7.39 11.49 0.79
N PHE A 229 7.63 11.07 -0.45
CA PHE A 229 8.75 10.19 -0.82
C PHE A 229 10.11 10.70 -0.31
N GLY A 230 10.34 12.02 -0.34
CA GLY A 230 11.58 12.62 0.15
C GLY A 230 11.78 12.53 1.66
N ARG A 231 10.75 12.14 2.42
CA ARG A 231 10.80 11.95 3.87
C ARG A 231 10.96 10.49 4.28
N ILE A 232 11.01 9.55 3.34
CA ILE A 232 11.22 8.14 3.65
C ILE A 232 12.57 7.99 4.37
N PRO A 233 12.59 7.42 5.59
CA PRO A 233 13.84 7.33 6.36
C PRO A 233 14.92 6.52 5.64
N PRO A 234 16.20 6.94 5.67
CA PRO A 234 17.31 6.16 5.13
C PRO A 234 17.45 4.75 5.74
N THR A 235 16.92 4.55 6.94
CA THR A 235 16.88 3.28 7.65
C THR A 235 15.78 2.34 7.19
N THR A 236 14.88 2.78 6.30
CA THR A 236 13.72 2.03 5.82
C THR A 236 13.79 1.95 4.29
N PRO A 237 14.58 1.03 3.72
CA PRO A 237 14.71 0.88 2.28
C PRO A 237 13.35 0.63 1.62
N LEU A 238 13.12 1.22 0.45
CA LEU A 238 11.90 1.12 -0.33
C LEU A 238 12.06 0.14 -1.50
N LEU A 239 11.10 -0.75 -1.68
CA LEU A 239 10.89 -1.48 -2.94
C LEU A 239 9.59 -0.99 -3.59
N LEU A 240 9.69 -0.49 -4.82
CA LEU A 240 8.55 -0.13 -5.66
C LEU A 240 8.27 -1.25 -6.67
N LEU A 241 7.02 -1.70 -6.75
CA LEU A 241 6.56 -2.76 -7.67
C LEU A 241 5.29 -2.28 -8.39
N TYR A 242 5.46 -1.45 -9.40
CA TYR A 242 4.37 -0.93 -10.21
C TYR A 242 3.89 -1.96 -11.23
N SER A 243 2.57 -2.13 -11.39
CA SER A 243 2.01 -3.12 -12.31
C SER A 243 2.00 -2.62 -13.76
N GLY A 244 2.68 -3.35 -14.66
CA GLY A 244 2.85 -2.94 -16.05
C GLY A 244 1.53 -2.84 -16.83
N ASN A 245 0.59 -3.77 -16.58
CA ASN A 245 -0.72 -3.84 -17.23
C ASN A 245 -1.86 -3.55 -16.23
N ASP A 246 -1.67 -2.51 -15.41
CA ASP A 246 -2.68 -2.00 -14.50
C ASP A 246 -3.69 -1.10 -15.23
N ASP A 247 -4.95 -1.53 -15.27
CA ASP A 247 -6.08 -0.83 -15.90
C ASP A 247 -6.64 0.31 -15.01
N SER A 248 -6.16 0.42 -13.77
CA SER A 248 -6.52 1.52 -12.87
C SER A 248 -5.81 2.83 -13.24
N VAL A 249 -4.74 2.73 -14.03
CA VAL A 249 -3.86 3.83 -14.38
C VAL A 249 -4.28 4.40 -15.74
N PRO A 250 -4.55 5.71 -15.87
CA PRO A 250 -4.90 6.31 -17.15
C PRO A 250 -3.81 6.04 -18.21
N PRO A 251 -4.17 5.73 -19.46
CA PRO A 251 -3.21 5.36 -20.51
C PRO A 251 -2.23 6.50 -20.87
N GLU A 252 -2.59 7.75 -20.58
CA GLU A 252 -1.73 8.93 -20.75
C GLU A 252 -0.57 9.00 -19.73
N VAL A 253 -0.66 8.28 -18.61
CA VAL A 253 0.39 8.30 -17.57
C VAL A 253 1.57 7.44 -18.02
N ASN A 254 2.74 8.07 -18.14
CA ASN A 254 4.00 7.38 -18.37
C ASN A 254 4.50 6.72 -17.07
N LYS A 255 4.22 5.43 -16.91
CA LYS A 255 4.54 4.64 -15.70
C LYS A 255 6.04 4.62 -15.38
N ASP A 256 6.90 4.45 -16.39
CA ASP A 256 8.35 4.42 -16.21
C ASP A 256 8.89 5.77 -15.72
N GLU A 257 8.40 6.87 -16.29
CA GLU A 257 8.80 8.23 -15.90
C GLU A 257 8.29 8.57 -14.50
N LEU A 258 7.05 8.22 -14.19
CA LEU A 258 6.45 8.43 -12.88
C LEU A 258 7.24 7.72 -11.77
N VAL A 259 7.49 6.43 -11.96
CA VAL A 259 8.25 5.63 -10.99
C VAL A 259 9.70 6.11 -10.89
N SER A 260 10.35 6.41 -12.02
CA SER A 260 11.69 7.00 -12.04
C SER A 260 11.76 8.32 -11.28
N ARG A 261 10.71 9.14 -11.38
CA ARG A 261 10.60 10.40 -10.64
C ARG A 261 10.57 10.13 -9.14
N TRP A 262 9.70 9.25 -8.64
CA TRP A 262 9.66 8.89 -7.22
C TRP A 262 11.01 8.38 -6.70
N ILE A 263 11.66 7.48 -7.44
CA ILE A 263 12.99 6.94 -7.07
C ILE A 263 13.99 8.08 -6.88
N LYS A 264 14.08 9.00 -7.84
CA LYS A 264 14.97 10.17 -7.77
C LYS A 264 14.68 11.05 -6.55
N ILE A 265 13.40 11.23 -6.18
CA ILE A 265 13.01 11.99 -4.99
C ILE A 265 13.52 11.31 -3.71
N VAL A 266 13.38 9.99 -3.60
CA VAL A 266 13.83 9.23 -2.42
C VAL A 266 15.36 9.31 -2.31
N GLU A 267 16.08 9.01 -3.39
CA GLU A 267 17.54 8.94 -3.41
C GLU A 267 18.20 10.32 -3.17
N ARG A 268 17.66 11.39 -3.76
CA ARG A 268 18.21 12.75 -3.55
C ARG A 268 18.07 13.23 -2.10
N ASN A 269 17.13 12.66 -1.35
CA ASN A 269 16.91 12.94 0.08
C ASN A 269 17.52 11.85 0.99
N ALA A 270 18.54 11.13 0.51
CA ALA A 270 19.29 10.08 1.22
C ALA A 270 18.51 8.81 1.58
N GLY A 271 17.25 8.69 1.15
CA GLY A 271 16.50 7.44 1.22
C GLY A 271 17.15 6.34 0.37
N LYS A 272 16.79 5.09 0.63
CA LYS A 272 17.31 3.92 -0.09
C LYS A 272 16.19 3.29 -0.90
N VAL A 273 16.46 3.00 -2.17
CA VAL A 273 15.54 2.27 -3.03
C VAL A 273 16.22 1.02 -3.57
N ASP A 274 15.48 -0.08 -3.64
CA ASP A 274 15.92 -1.29 -4.35
C ASP A 274 15.65 -1.18 -5.85
N GLY A 275 16.60 -0.55 -6.56
CA GLY A 275 16.58 -0.49 -8.02
C GLY A 275 16.90 -1.82 -8.72
N TYR A 276 17.35 -2.85 -7.99
CA TYR A 276 17.68 -4.16 -8.59
C TYR A 276 16.46 -5.05 -8.70
N ASN A 277 15.63 -5.08 -7.65
CA ASN A 277 14.40 -5.88 -7.63
C ASN A 277 13.16 -5.08 -8.10
N GLY A 278 13.22 -3.74 -8.10
CA GLY A 278 12.21 -2.89 -8.71
C GLY A 278 12.27 -2.86 -10.26
N SER A 279 11.49 -2.04 -10.94
CA SER A 279 10.44 -1.15 -10.43
C SER A 279 9.08 -1.37 -11.09
N ILE A 280 9.05 -1.71 -12.38
CA ILE A 280 7.87 -2.17 -13.11
C ILE A 280 7.86 -3.70 -13.15
N VAL A 281 6.72 -4.32 -12.82
CA VAL A 281 6.46 -5.75 -12.99
C VAL A 281 5.75 -5.97 -14.33
N PRO A 282 6.43 -6.48 -15.36
CA PRO A 282 5.86 -6.57 -16.71
C PRO A 282 4.62 -7.45 -16.74
N ASN A 283 3.59 -7.02 -17.47
CA ASN A 283 2.31 -7.73 -17.66
C ASN A 283 1.49 -8.00 -16.39
N ALA A 284 1.92 -7.53 -15.22
CA ALA A 284 1.12 -7.63 -13.99
C ALA A 284 -0.13 -6.74 -14.10
N SER A 285 -1.29 -7.31 -13.75
CA SER A 285 -2.50 -6.54 -13.46
C SER A 285 -2.39 -5.90 -12.08
N HIS A 286 -3.41 -5.13 -11.69
CA HIS A 286 -3.43 -4.40 -10.43
C HIS A 286 -3.16 -5.29 -9.20
N ASN A 287 -3.92 -6.38 -9.04
CA ASN A 287 -3.82 -7.31 -7.91
C ASN A 287 -3.25 -8.69 -8.25
N LEU A 288 -2.86 -8.89 -9.50
CA LEU A 288 -2.32 -10.14 -10.04
C LEU A 288 -3.24 -11.38 -9.95
N ASN A 289 -4.48 -11.24 -9.47
CA ASN A 289 -5.45 -12.32 -9.53
C ASN A 289 -5.75 -12.62 -11.01
N GLY A 290 -5.70 -13.91 -11.38
CA GLY A 290 -5.90 -14.35 -12.76
C GLY A 290 -4.71 -14.13 -13.70
N ASN A 291 -3.61 -13.50 -13.26
CA ASN A 291 -2.40 -13.42 -14.07
C ASN A 291 -1.75 -14.81 -14.24
N PRO A 292 -0.99 -15.01 -15.34
CA PRO A 292 -0.17 -16.21 -15.50
C PRO A 292 0.80 -16.40 -14.33
N SER A 293 1.04 -17.67 -13.95
CA SER A 293 1.95 -18.01 -12.85
C SER A 293 3.34 -17.38 -13.02
N SER A 294 3.85 -17.26 -14.25
CA SER A 294 5.14 -16.60 -14.51
C SER A 294 5.20 -15.13 -14.06
N VAL A 295 4.09 -14.39 -14.17
CA VAL A 295 3.99 -12.98 -13.75
C VAL A 295 3.93 -12.89 -12.23
N VAL A 296 3.13 -13.75 -11.60
CA VAL A 296 3.07 -13.84 -10.12
C VAL A 296 4.44 -14.22 -9.55
N GLN A 297 5.12 -15.18 -10.17
CA GLN A 297 6.46 -15.60 -9.73
C GLN A 297 7.53 -14.54 -9.97
N ASP A 298 7.38 -13.65 -10.95
CA ASP A 298 8.27 -12.48 -11.08
C ASP A 298 8.12 -11.54 -9.87
N LEU A 299 6.88 -11.19 -9.49
CA LEU A 299 6.62 -10.40 -8.28
C LEU A 299 7.21 -11.06 -7.02
N VAL A 300 6.96 -12.37 -6.84
CA VAL A 300 7.46 -13.14 -5.69
C VAL A 300 8.99 -13.11 -5.63
N LYS A 301 9.68 -13.33 -6.75
CA LYS A 301 11.15 -13.29 -6.81
C LYS A 301 11.70 -11.93 -6.42
N ARG A 302 11.07 -10.84 -6.88
CA ARG A 302 11.49 -9.47 -6.55
C ARG A 302 11.35 -9.18 -5.06
N VAL A 303 10.21 -9.57 -4.46
CA VAL A 303 9.99 -9.43 -3.01
C VAL A 303 11.01 -10.25 -2.22
N VAL A 304 11.20 -11.52 -2.56
CA VAL A 304 12.20 -12.38 -1.88
C VAL A 304 13.62 -11.86 -2.07
N GLY A 305 13.95 -11.33 -3.24
CA GLY A 305 15.25 -10.70 -3.53
C GLY A 305 15.50 -9.50 -2.63
N TYR A 306 14.51 -8.61 -2.48
CA TYR A 306 14.60 -7.45 -1.59
C TYR A 306 14.78 -7.86 -0.11
N ILE A 307 14.01 -8.85 0.35
CA ILE A 307 14.16 -9.44 1.68
C ILE A 307 15.57 -10.02 1.88
N GLY A 308 16.11 -10.71 0.87
CA GLY A 308 17.48 -11.23 0.90
C GLY A 308 18.53 -10.13 1.05
N ARG A 309 18.35 -8.99 0.36
CA ARG A 309 19.24 -7.82 0.47
C ARG A 309 19.15 -7.12 1.83
N LEU A 310 17.97 -7.12 2.46
CA LEU A 310 17.83 -6.66 3.85
C LEU A 310 18.56 -7.58 4.83
N ASP A 311 18.60 -8.88 4.57
CA ASP A 311 19.31 -9.85 5.42
C ASP A 311 20.84 -9.80 5.26
N SER A 312 21.34 -9.51 4.06
CA SER A 312 22.78 -9.29 3.83
C SER A 312 23.27 -7.91 4.27
N GLY A 313 22.36 -6.98 4.60
CA GLY A 313 22.70 -5.62 5.02
C GLY A 313 23.12 -4.69 3.87
N ASP A 314 22.77 -5.05 2.62
CA ASP A 314 23.17 -4.31 1.41
C ASP A 314 22.77 -2.84 1.43
N PHE A 315 21.65 -2.52 2.07
CA PHE A 315 21.14 -1.14 2.15
C PHE A 315 21.86 -0.29 3.19
N HIS A 316 22.58 -0.91 4.12
CA HIS A 316 23.36 -0.26 5.17
C HIS A 316 24.85 -0.17 4.84
N ALA A 317 25.31 -0.86 3.79
CA ALA A 317 26.66 -0.73 3.28
C ALA A 317 26.83 0.69 2.68
N SER A 318 27.59 1.53 3.37
CA SER A 318 27.97 2.85 2.86
C SER A 318 28.92 2.72 1.66
N GLY A 319 28.45 3.10 0.47
CA GLY A 319 29.31 3.66 -0.58
C GLY A 319 30.40 2.77 -1.19
N GLY A 320 30.13 1.51 -1.47
CA GLY A 320 30.95 0.75 -2.41
C GLY A 320 30.58 1.11 -3.85
N SER A 321 31.44 1.85 -4.54
CA SER A 321 31.32 2.00 -6.01
C SER A 321 31.24 0.62 -6.68
N PRO A 322 30.46 0.44 -7.75
CA PRO A 322 30.51 -0.80 -8.50
C PRO A 322 31.94 -0.97 -9.02
N ALA A 323 32.55 -2.11 -8.68
CA ALA A 323 33.82 -2.50 -9.26
C ALA A 323 33.62 -2.63 -10.78
N THR A 324 34.57 -2.02 -11.49
CA THR A 324 34.69 -1.84 -12.94
C THR A 324 34.25 -3.01 -13.80
#